data_AF-A0A3M2DU98-F1
#
_entry.id   AF-A0A3M2DU98-F1
#
_cell.length_a   1.000
_cell.length_b   1.000
_cell.length_c   1.000
_cell.angle_alpha   90.00
_cell.angle_beta   90.00
_cell.angle_gamma   90.00
#
_symmetry.space_group_name_H-M   'P 1'
#
loop_
_entity.id
_entity.type
_entity.pdbx_description
1 polymer ?
#
loop_
_entity_poly.entity_id
_entity_poly.type
_entity_poly.pdbx_seq_one_letter_code
_entity_poly.pdbx_strand_id
1 'polypeptide(L)'
;MPVAVAVCAGALAAAPAARADQCAWVEPEVAARARHIVARNPNWLPWCEPCGEPAPGTPRRAQSVVERPVDHGDWQLFVDDEPVDLAYTFVEVAPGRFDNLARLAGCAAFGVSEHVRVDRVTPTGVLLAGSPAPPPAVVEADPPAVCPAAAASVPVDRGPPAPPVPAWLMALAWTGALVLGGAVGALAGALAVLHTRRCRCNAIPRAIAVSRRAPR
;
A
#
# COMPACT_ATOMS: atom_id res chain seq x y z
N MET A 1 28.98 -20.96 -44.90
CA MET A 1 28.16 -21.44 -43.76
C MET A 1 27.42 -20.24 -43.20
N PRO A 2 26.09 -20.18 -43.27
CA PRO A 2 25.32 -19.02 -42.82
C PRO A 2 25.13 -19.06 -41.30
N VAL A 3 25.49 -17.97 -40.63
CA VAL A 3 25.29 -17.75 -39.19
C VAL A 3 23.88 -17.21 -38.98
N ALA A 4 23.02 -18.00 -38.35
CA ALA A 4 21.67 -17.57 -37.96
C ALA A 4 21.75 -16.73 -36.68
N VAL A 5 21.48 -15.43 -36.81
CA VAL A 5 21.33 -14.52 -35.67
C VAL A 5 19.92 -14.71 -35.10
N ALA A 6 19.82 -15.43 -33.99
CA ALA A 6 18.58 -15.57 -33.23
C ALA A 6 18.30 -14.26 -32.48
N VAL A 7 17.34 -13.49 -32.97
CA VAL A 7 16.78 -12.33 -32.28
C VAL A 7 15.91 -12.85 -31.13
N CYS A 8 16.44 -12.82 -29.91
CA CYS A 8 15.64 -13.03 -28.71
C CYS A 8 14.64 -11.87 -28.57
N ALA A 9 13.40 -12.10 -28.99
CA ALA A 9 12.26 -11.25 -28.65
C ALA A 9 12.09 -11.27 -27.13
N GLY A 10 12.57 -10.23 -26.45
CA GLY A 10 12.43 -10.06 -25.02
C GLY A 10 10.95 -9.93 -24.67
N ALA A 11 10.42 -10.94 -23.98
CA ALA A 11 9.14 -10.82 -23.30
C ALA A 11 9.26 -9.69 -22.27
N LEU A 12 8.61 -8.55 -22.55
CA LEU A 12 8.32 -7.56 -21.52
C LEU A 12 7.42 -8.25 -20.49
N ALA A 13 8.04 -8.79 -19.44
CA ALA A 13 7.32 -9.20 -18.26
C ALA A 13 6.64 -7.94 -17.70
N ALA A 14 5.32 -7.86 -17.86
CA ALA A 14 4.51 -6.87 -17.16
C ALA A 14 4.77 -7.09 -15.67
N ALA A 15 5.56 -6.20 -15.07
CA ALA A 15 5.71 -6.19 -13.63
C ALA A 15 4.29 -6.08 -13.04
N PRO A 16 3.95 -6.86 -12.00
CA PRO A 16 2.70 -6.65 -11.30
C PRO A 16 2.66 -5.17 -10.93
N ALA A 17 1.59 -4.47 -11.34
CA ALA A 17 1.39 -3.09 -10.95
C ALA A 17 1.63 -3.02 -9.44
N ALA A 18 2.70 -2.34 -9.04
CA ALA A 18 2.96 -2.09 -7.63
C ALA A 18 1.64 -1.56 -7.06
N ARG A 19 1.19 -2.14 -5.94
CA ARG A 19 -0.06 -1.73 -5.28
C ARG A 19 -0.03 -0.21 -5.23
N ALA A 20 -0.87 0.43 -6.02
CA ALA A 20 -0.78 1.87 -6.20
C ALA A 20 -1.30 2.45 -4.89
N ASP A 21 -0.38 2.93 -4.05
CA ASP A 21 -0.59 3.44 -2.70
C ASP A 21 -1.39 4.76 -2.69
N GLN A 22 -2.53 4.81 -3.38
CA GLN A 22 -3.29 6.04 -3.68
C GLN A 22 -3.69 6.78 -2.40
N CYS A 23 -3.95 6.03 -1.33
CA CYS A 23 -4.29 6.58 -0.02
C CYS A 23 -3.58 5.80 1.11
N ALA A 24 -2.33 5.36 0.89
CA ALA A 24 -1.57 4.69 1.95
C ALA A 24 -1.03 5.69 2.98
N TRP A 25 -0.56 6.85 2.50
CA TRP A 25 -0.05 7.97 3.29
C TRP A 25 -0.93 9.18 3.00
N VAL A 26 -1.52 9.75 4.04
CA VAL A 26 -2.55 10.79 3.93
C VAL A 26 -2.34 11.89 4.95
N GLU A 27 -3.03 13.01 4.81
CA GLU A 27 -3.00 14.09 5.79
C GLU A 27 -3.49 13.61 7.17
N PRO A 28 -2.98 14.18 8.28
CA PRO A 28 -3.35 13.78 9.64
C PRO A 28 -4.87 13.77 9.86
N GLU A 29 -5.60 14.73 9.29
CA GLU A 29 -7.06 14.82 9.43
C GLU A 29 -7.80 13.70 8.70
N VAL A 30 -7.27 13.24 7.56
CA VAL A 30 -7.81 12.10 6.81
C VAL A 30 -7.58 10.81 7.59
N ALA A 31 -6.37 10.60 8.11
CA ALA A 31 -6.05 9.46 8.97
C ALA A 31 -6.96 9.41 10.22
N ALA A 32 -7.17 10.56 10.87
CA ALA A 32 -8.00 10.67 12.06
C ALA A 32 -9.47 10.34 11.78
N ARG A 33 -10.00 10.81 10.65
CA ARG A 33 -11.35 10.43 10.19
C ARG A 33 -11.44 8.94 9.90
N ALA A 34 -10.47 8.39 9.16
CA ALA A 34 -10.43 6.96 8.84
C ALA A 34 -10.40 6.10 10.11
N ARG A 35 -9.54 6.44 11.09
CA ARG A 35 -9.48 5.79 12.40
C ARG A 35 -10.83 5.80 13.11
N HIS A 36 -11.51 6.95 13.15
CA HIS A 36 -12.82 7.07 13.78
C HIS A 36 -13.91 6.25 13.05
N ILE A 37 -13.85 6.16 11.72
CA ILE A 37 -14.78 5.36 10.92
C ILE A 37 -14.61 3.86 11.24
N VAL A 38 -13.37 3.34 11.22
CA VAL A 38 -13.09 1.92 11.52
C VAL A 38 -13.43 1.61 12.98
N ALA A 39 -13.15 2.52 13.92
CA ALA A 39 -13.50 2.32 15.33
C ALA A 39 -15.02 2.15 15.55
N ARG A 40 -15.86 2.80 14.74
CA ARG A 40 -17.33 2.65 14.78
C ARG A 40 -17.84 1.45 13.98
N ASN A 41 -17.07 0.99 12.99
CA ASN A 41 -17.42 -0.08 12.06
C ASN A 41 -16.26 -1.08 12.02
N PRO A 42 -16.10 -1.94 13.05
CA PRO A 42 -14.90 -2.73 13.23
C PRO A 42 -14.74 -3.85 12.20
N ASN A 43 -15.79 -4.20 11.46
CA ASN A 43 -15.70 -5.17 10.37
C ASN A 43 -15.17 -4.47 9.11
N TRP A 44 -14.08 -4.99 8.56
CA TRP A 44 -13.40 -4.41 7.43
C TRP A 44 -12.88 -5.47 6.47
N LEU A 45 -12.57 -5.06 5.24
CA LEU A 45 -12.32 -5.93 4.12
C LEU A 45 -11.23 -5.32 3.23
N PRO A 46 -10.03 -5.92 3.15
CA PRO A 46 -9.02 -5.52 2.19
C PRO A 46 -9.35 -6.07 0.79
N TRP A 47 -9.26 -5.21 -0.23
CA TRP A 47 -9.44 -5.61 -1.64
C TRP A 47 -8.81 -4.60 -2.60
N CYS A 48 -7.87 -5.08 -3.43
CA CYS A 48 -7.25 -4.26 -4.47
C CYS A 48 -7.83 -4.59 -5.86
N GLU A 49 -8.89 -3.87 -6.26
CA GLU A 49 -9.48 -4.01 -7.60
C GLU A 49 -8.48 -3.72 -8.73
N PRO A 50 -7.69 -2.63 -8.70
CA PRO A 50 -6.71 -2.34 -9.76
C PRO A 50 -5.58 -3.36 -9.86
N CYS A 51 -5.36 -4.16 -8.81
CA CYS A 51 -4.38 -5.24 -8.82
C CYS A 51 -4.85 -6.49 -9.58
N GLY A 52 -6.11 -6.50 -10.04
CA GLY A 52 -6.71 -7.67 -10.69
C GLY A 52 -7.09 -8.78 -9.72
N GLU A 53 -7.24 -8.47 -8.42
CA GLU A 53 -7.75 -9.44 -7.44
C GLU A 53 -9.21 -9.79 -7.80
N PRO A 54 -9.54 -11.06 -8.10
CA PRO A 54 -10.84 -11.42 -8.64
C PRO A 54 -11.98 -11.26 -7.63
N ALA A 55 -11.65 -11.26 -6.33
CA ALA A 55 -12.56 -11.11 -5.23
C ALA A 55 -11.81 -10.60 -3.99
N PRO A 56 -12.50 -9.93 -3.05
CA PRO A 56 -11.94 -9.49 -1.79
C PRO A 56 -11.67 -10.68 -0.87
N GLY A 57 -10.87 -10.44 0.17
CA GLY A 57 -10.63 -11.42 1.22
C GLY A 57 -11.86 -11.72 2.09
N THR A 58 -11.65 -12.46 3.18
CA THR A 58 -12.70 -12.61 4.21
C THR A 58 -12.75 -11.34 5.07
N PRO A 59 -13.94 -10.79 5.39
CA PRO A 59 -14.05 -9.70 6.35
C PRO A 59 -13.36 -10.03 7.66
N ARG A 60 -12.57 -9.09 8.16
CA ARG A 60 -11.85 -9.16 9.43
C ARG A 60 -12.50 -8.20 10.41
N ARG A 61 -12.44 -8.51 11.70
CA ARG A 61 -12.87 -7.61 12.77
C ARG A 61 -11.63 -6.97 13.40
N ALA A 62 -11.50 -5.66 13.25
CA ALA A 62 -10.44 -4.86 13.86
C ALA A 62 -10.46 -5.01 15.38
N GLN A 63 -9.30 -5.31 15.97
CA GLN A 63 -9.08 -5.33 17.42
C GLN A 63 -8.41 -4.04 17.89
N SER A 64 -7.54 -3.47 17.06
CA SER A 64 -6.86 -2.21 17.31
C SER A 64 -6.84 -1.35 16.04
N VAL A 65 -6.99 -0.04 16.22
CA VAL A 65 -6.89 0.93 15.13
C VAL A 65 -6.09 2.12 15.63
N VAL A 66 -4.93 2.34 15.05
CA VAL A 66 -4.03 3.44 15.40
C VAL A 66 -3.56 4.14 14.14
N GLU A 67 -3.25 5.42 14.27
CA GLU A 67 -2.61 6.20 13.22
C GLU A 67 -1.18 6.51 13.66
N ARG A 68 -0.23 6.46 12.72
CA ARG A 68 1.18 6.76 13.00
C ARG A 68 1.72 7.72 11.94
N PRO A 69 2.57 8.68 12.33
CA PRO A 69 3.29 9.50 11.35
C PRO A 69 4.29 8.59 10.59
N VAL A 70 4.41 8.79 9.28
CA VAL A 70 5.31 7.99 8.42
C VAL A 70 6.43 8.82 7.83
N ASP A 71 6.11 9.87 7.06
CA ASP A 71 7.08 10.75 6.43
C ASP A 71 6.48 12.12 6.11
N HIS A 72 7.29 13.18 6.07
CA HIS A 72 6.93 14.53 5.60
C HIS A 72 5.62 15.15 6.12
N GLY A 73 5.12 14.71 7.29
CA GLY A 73 3.85 15.19 7.85
C GLY A 73 2.64 14.34 7.47
N ASP A 74 2.83 13.31 6.65
CA ASP A 74 1.84 12.30 6.32
C ASP A 74 1.68 11.26 7.44
N TRP A 75 0.50 10.68 7.47
CA TRP A 75 0.06 9.68 8.42
C TRP A 75 -0.43 8.44 7.69
N GLN A 76 -0.27 7.30 8.35
CA GLN A 76 -0.78 6.02 7.87
C GLN A 76 -1.67 5.39 8.94
N LEU A 77 -2.76 4.78 8.49
CA LEU A 77 -3.65 4.01 9.33
C LEU A 77 -3.09 2.59 9.51
N PHE A 78 -3.11 2.10 10.74
CA PHE A 78 -2.78 0.72 11.09
C PHE A 78 -3.99 0.05 11.72
N VAL A 79 -4.36 -1.12 11.21
CA VAL A 79 -5.41 -1.97 11.78
C VAL A 79 -4.76 -3.29 12.17
N ASP A 80 -4.82 -3.63 13.46
CA ASP A 80 -4.16 -4.83 14.01
C ASP A 80 -2.65 -4.88 13.68
N ASP A 81 -1.98 -3.73 13.84
CA ASP A 81 -0.56 -3.48 13.52
C ASP A 81 -0.17 -3.65 12.04
N GLU A 82 -1.13 -3.91 11.15
CA GLU A 82 -0.91 -3.92 9.69
C GLU A 82 -1.16 -2.53 9.10
N PRO A 83 -0.25 -1.98 8.26
CA PRO A 83 -0.51 -0.74 7.53
C PRO A 83 -1.62 -0.95 6.51
N VAL A 84 -2.49 0.04 6.38
CA VAL A 84 -3.69 -0.02 5.55
C VAL A 84 -3.68 1.10 4.52
N ASP A 85 -3.88 0.75 3.24
CA ASP A 85 -4.24 1.71 2.19
C ASP A 85 -5.76 1.92 2.21
N LEU A 86 -6.18 3.17 2.41
CA LEU A 86 -7.60 3.50 2.51
C LEU A 86 -8.35 3.25 1.19
N ALA A 87 -7.66 3.33 0.03
CA ALA A 87 -8.25 3.12 -1.28
C ALA A 87 -8.68 1.66 -1.50
N TYR A 88 -7.99 0.72 -0.85
CA TYR A 88 -8.21 -0.73 -0.98
C TYR A 88 -8.82 -1.35 0.27
N THR A 89 -9.46 -0.53 1.09
CA THR A 89 -10.07 -0.95 2.33
C THR A 89 -11.51 -0.57 2.36
N PHE A 90 -12.38 -1.54 2.64
CA PHE A 90 -13.80 -1.33 2.78
C PHE A 90 -14.23 -1.63 4.21
N VAL A 91 -15.20 -0.88 4.74
CA VAL A 91 -15.72 -1.02 6.11
C VAL A 91 -17.21 -1.30 6.09
N GLU A 92 -17.68 -2.21 6.93
CA GLU A 92 -19.09 -2.59 6.99
C GLU A 92 -19.91 -1.50 7.68
N VAL A 93 -20.66 -0.72 6.88
CA VAL A 93 -21.50 0.37 7.40
C VAL A 93 -22.96 -0.05 7.62
N ALA A 94 -23.34 -1.20 7.05
CA ALA A 94 -24.60 -1.89 7.32
C ALA A 94 -24.38 -3.40 7.04
N PRO A 95 -25.21 -4.31 7.59
CA PRO A 95 -25.01 -5.75 7.41
C PRO A 95 -24.85 -6.15 5.92
N GLY A 96 -23.68 -6.69 5.57
CA GLY A 96 -23.33 -7.11 4.22
C GLY A 96 -23.01 -5.98 3.23
N ARG A 97 -23.06 -4.71 3.64
CA ARG A 97 -22.71 -3.53 2.83
C ARG A 97 -21.44 -2.89 3.36
N PHE A 98 -20.39 -2.93 2.54
CA PHE A 98 -19.11 -2.33 2.86
C PHE A 98 -18.86 -1.12 1.97
N ASP A 99 -18.51 0.01 2.57
CA ASP A 99 -18.20 1.25 1.84
C ASP A 99 -16.69 1.49 1.85
N ASN A 100 -16.17 2.05 0.75
CA ASN A 100 -14.74 2.34 0.60
C ASN A 100 -14.26 3.38 1.64
N LEU A 101 -13.20 3.04 2.37
CA LEU A 101 -12.71 3.83 3.50
C LEU A 101 -12.09 5.16 3.04
N ALA A 102 -11.38 5.20 1.92
CA ALA A 102 -10.86 6.45 1.36
C ALA A 102 -11.99 7.45 1.10
N ARG A 103 -13.07 7.02 0.44
CA ARG A 103 -14.24 7.88 0.19
C ARG A 103 -14.86 8.42 1.48
N LEU A 104 -15.03 7.56 2.48
CA LEU A 104 -15.60 7.96 3.78
C LEU A 104 -14.67 8.93 4.55
N ALA A 105 -13.36 8.78 4.40
CA ALA A 105 -12.34 9.62 5.05
C ALA A 105 -12.04 10.91 4.27
N GLY A 106 -12.50 11.03 3.02
CA GLY A 106 -12.23 12.17 2.15
C GLY A 106 -10.88 12.10 1.43
N CYS A 107 -10.32 10.90 1.21
CA CYS A 107 -9.18 10.69 0.32
C CYS A 107 -9.68 10.41 -1.11
N ALA A 108 -9.10 11.09 -2.09
CA ALA A 108 -9.48 10.98 -3.49
C ALA A 108 -8.88 9.73 -4.15
N ALA A 109 -9.53 8.58 -3.98
CA ALA A 109 -9.17 7.34 -4.67
C ALA A 109 -9.91 7.22 -6.02
N PHE A 110 -9.25 6.61 -7.00
CA PHE A 110 -9.79 6.38 -8.34
C PHE A 110 -9.58 4.92 -8.80
N GLY A 111 -10.44 4.46 -9.71
CA GLY A 111 -10.39 3.09 -10.22
C GLY A 111 -10.75 2.01 -9.18
N VAL A 112 -11.39 2.40 -8.08
CA VAL A 112 -11.90 1.52 -7.03
C VAL A 112 -13.40 1.73 -6.86
N SER A 113 -14.12 0.67 -6.52
CA SER A 113 -15.54 0.69 -6.23
C SER A 113 -15.83 1.53 -4.99
N GLU A 114 -16.93 2.28 -5.01
CA GLU A 114 -17.34 3.09 -3.87
C GLU A 114 -17.89 2.24 -2.71
N HIS A 115 -18.46 1.08 -3.04
CA HIS A 115 -19.06 0.14 -2.11
C HIS A 115 -19.09 -1.27 -2.71
N VAL A 116 -19.12 -2.28 -1.84
CA VAL A 116 -19.24 -3.70 -2.19
C VAL A 116 -20.30 -4.37 -1.34
N ARG A 117 -20.99 -5.36 -1.93
CA ARG A 117 -21.96 -6.19 -1.22
C ARG A 117 -21.44 -7.62 -1.06
N VAL A 118 -21.48 -8.09 0.18
CA VAL A 118 -21.05 -9.44 0.57
C VAL A 118 -22.31 -10.26 0.86
N ASP A 119 -22.82 -10.96 -0.14
CA ASP A 119 -24.09 -11.69 -0.02
C ASP A 119 -23.91 -13.07 0.65
N ARG A 120 -22.84 -13.79 0.29
CA ARG A 120 -22.45 -15.07 0.93
C ARG A 120 -20.94 -15.26 0.96
N VAL A 121 -20.43 -15.60 2.14
CA VAL A 121 -19.09 -16.15 2.33
C VAL A 121 -19.14 -17.63 1.93
N THR A 122 -18.50 -18.01 0.84
CA THR A 122 -18.36 -19.42 0.45
C THR A 122 -17.05 -20.00 1.00
N PRO A 123 -16.88 -21.33 1.06
CA PRO A 123 -15.62 -21.94 1.50
C PRO A 123 -14.39 -21.53 0.68
N THR A 124 -14.58 -21.01 -0.53
CA THR A 124 -13.51 -20.54 -1.44
C THR A 124 -13.34 -19.02 -1.46
N GLY A 125 -14.12 -18.27 -0.68
CA GLY A 125 -14.10 -16.81 -0.67
C GLY A 125 -15.49 -16.19 -0.74
N VAL A 126 -15.54 -14.86 -0.68
CA VAL A 126 -16.79 -14.10 -0.72
C VAL A 126 -17.32 -14.02 -2.14
N LEU A 127 -18.60 -14.41 -2.36
CA LEU A 127 -19.30 -14.04 -3.57
C LEU A 127 -19.72 -12.57 -3.45
N LEU A 128 -19.00 -11.71 -4.15
CA LEU A 128 -19.44 -10.35 -4.37
C LEU A 128 -20.45 -10.32 -5.51
N ALA A 129 -21.66 -9.83 -5.24
CA ALA A 129 -22.38 -9.09 -6.27
C ALA A 129 -21.65 -7.74 -6.38
N GLY A 130 -20.72 -7.64 -7.32
CA GLY A 130 -20.16 -6.33 -7.66
C GLY A 130 -21.34 -5.40 -7.96
N SER A 131 -21.46 -4.29 -7.22
CA SER A 131 -22.21 -3.18 -7.78
C SER A 131 -21.56 -2.88 -9.12
N PRO A 132 -22.30 -2.84 -10.24
CA PRO A 132 -21.71 -2.54 -11.53
C PRO A 132 -20.87 -1.28 -11.33
N ALA A 133 -19.57 -1.39 -11.66
CA ALA A 133 -18.68 -0.24 -11.61
C ALA A 133 -19.43 0.90 -12.29
N PRO A 134 -19.56 2.08 -11.64
CA PRO A 134 -20.21 3.19 -12.30
C PRO A 134 -19.55 3.30 -13.67
N PRO A 135 -20.34 3.40 -14.77
CA PRO A 135 -19.76 3.50 -16.10
C PRO A 135 -18.66 4.55 -16.01
N PRO A 136 -17.44 4.27 -16.55
CA PRO A 136 -16.32 5.18 -16.43
C PRO A 136 -16.88 6.54 -16.74
N ALA A 137 -16.80 7.46 -15.76
CA ALA A 137 -17.46 8.76 -15.87
C ALA A 137 -17.15 9.21 -17.29
N VAL A 138 -18.19 9.36 -18.11
CA VAL A 138 -18.01 9.97 -19.42
C VAL A 138 -17.56 11.35 -19.02
N VAL A 139 -16.24 11.54 -19.01
CA VAL A 139 -15.64 12.84 -19.02
C VAL A 139 -16.18 13.37 -20.32
N GLU A 140 -17.33 14.03 -20.24
CA GLU A 140 -17.85 14.87 -21.29
C GLU A 140 -16.66 15.76 -21.58
N ALA A 141 -15.99 15.44 -22.69
CA ALA A 141 -14.72 16.04 -23.01
C ALA A 141 -14.97 17.53 -22.88
N ASP A 142 -14.29 18.17 -21.92
CA ASP A 142 -14.45 19.59 -21.71
C ASP A 142 -14.46 20.21 -23.11
N PRO A 143 -15.52 20.96 -23.49
CA PRO A 143 -15.57 21.58 -24.80
C PRO A 143 -14.22 22.23 -25.00
N PRO A 144 -13.50 21.88 -26.09
CA PRO A 144 -12.06 22.03 -26.20
C PRO A 144 -11.72 23.37 -25.62
N ALA A 145 -11.05 23.37 -24.45
CA ALA A 145 -10.88 24.56 -23.66
C ALA A 145 -10.50 25.65 -24.64
N VAL A 146 -11.39 26.63 -24.84
CA VAL A 146 -11.11 27.75 -25.72
C VAL A 146 -9.87 28.31 -25.10
N CYS A 147 -8.71 28.07 -25.74
CA CYS A 147 -7.43 28.45 -25.21
C CYS A 147 -7.62 29.91 -24.80
N PRO A 148 -7.56 30.26 -23.50
CA PRO A 148 -7.60 31.65 -23.14
C PRO A 148 -6.46 32.27 -23.93
N ALA A 149 -6.81 33.19 -24.83
CA ALA A 149 -5.86 33.86 -25.70
C ALA A 149 -4.66 34.22 -24.84
N ALA A 150 -3.53 33.61 -25.15
CA ALA A 150 -2.35 33.50 -24.30
C ALA A 150 -2.27 34.68 -23.33
N ALA A 151 -2.70 34.46 -22.07
CA ALA A 151 -2.50 35.46 -21.05
C ALA A 151 -1.00 35.68 -20.99
N ALA A 152 -0.58 36.91 -21.34
CA ALA A 152 0.82 37.29 -21.42
C ALA A 152 1.51 36.75 -20.17
N SER A 153 2.50 35.88 -20.38
CA SER A 153 3.28 35.29 -19.31
C SER A 153 3.82 36.44 -18.48
N VAL A 154 3.34 36.57 -17.24
CA VAL A 154 3.95 37.48 -16.28
C VAL A 154 5.40 37.03 -16.15
N PRO A 155 6.39 37.91 -16.42
CA PRO A 155 7.77 37.56 -16.22
C PRO A 155 7.94 37.17 -14.75
N VAL A 156 8.15 35.87 -14.52
CA VAL A 156 8.57 35.37 -13.21
C VAL A 156 9.94 35.99 -12.99
N ASP A 157 9.99 36.93 -12.06
CA ASP A 157 11.24 37.51 -11.58
C ASP A 157 12.04 36.37 -10.94
N ARG A 158 12.94 35.79 -11.75
CA ARG A 158 13.90 34.83 -11.25
C ARG A 158 14.86 35.64 -10.41
N GLY A 159 14.64 35.59 -9.10
CA GLY A 159 15.55 36.16 -8.12
C GLY A 159 17.00 35.77 -8.42
N PRO A 160 17.97 36.54 -7.89
CA PRO A 160 19.38 36.36 -8.21
C PRO A 160 19.80 34.90 -8.03
N PRO A 161 20.61 34.35 -8.96
CA PRO A 161 21.09 32.98 -8.87
C PRO A 161 21.76 32.77 -7.52
N ALA A 162 21.43 31.66 -6.85
CA ALA A 162 22.08 31.28 -5.62
C ALA A 162 23.62 31.25 -5.82
N PRO A 163 24.40 31.71 -4.83
CA PRO A 163 25.85 31.66 -4.94
C PRO A 163 26.34 30.21 -5.10
N PRO A 164 27.42 29.98 -5.86
CA PRO A 164 27.97 28.64 -6.01
C PRO A 164 28.35 28.06 -4.65
N VAL A 165 27.85 26.86 -4.37
CA VAL A 165 28.23 26.11 -3.16
C VAL A 165 29.74 25.84 -3.22
N PRO A 166 30.52 26.24 -2.21
CA PRO A 166 31.96 26.06 -2.25
C PRO A 166 32.32 24.57 -2.26
N ALA A 167 33.27 24.18 -3.11
CA ALA A 167 33.63 22.78 -3.39
C ALA A 167 34.01 21.94 -2.14
N TRP A 168 34.46 22.58 -1.06
CA TRP A 168 34.78 21.89 0.19
C TRP A 168 33.55 21.34 0.93
N LEU A 169 32.38 21.97 0.80
CA LEU A 169 31.13 21.45 1.37
C LEU A 169 30.68 20.15 0.67
N MET A 170 30.89 20.07 -0.65
CA MET A 170 30.65 18.84 -1.41
C MET A 170 31.63 17.74 -0.98
N ALA A 171 32.91 18.05 -0.77
CA ALA A 171 33.90 17.07 -0.32
C ALA A 171 33.60 16.49 1.07
N LEU A 172 33.07 17.30 2.01
CA LEU A 172 32.68 16.83 3.35
C LEU A 172 31.43 15.93 3.32
N ALA A 173 30.49 16.16 2.40
CA ALA A 173 29.31 15.30 2.25
C ALA A 173 29.67 13.89 1.79
N TRP A 174 30.67 13.75 0.89
CA TRP A 174 31.12 12.44 0.40
C TRP A 174 31.94 11.64 1.42
N THR A 175 32.76 12.31 2.24
CA THR A 175 33.53 11.60 3.28
C THR A 175 32.65 11.12 4.43
N GLY A 176 31.60 11.88 4.80
CA GLY A 176 30.61 11.45 5.81
C GLY A 176 29.84 10.19 5.39
N ALA A 177 29.44 10.09 4.11
CA ALA A 177 28.69 8.95 3.59
C ALA A 177 29.49 7.63 3.62
N LEU A 178 30.81 7.69 3.37
CA LEU A 178 31.67 6.50 3.39
C LEU A 178 31.93 5.97 4.82
N VAL A 179 32.04 6.84 5.82
CA VAL A 179 32.28 6.44 7.21
C VAL A 179 31.01 5.84 7.84
N LEU A 180 29.83 6.40 7.54
CA LEU A 180 28.56 5.88 8.05
C LEU A 180 28.12 4.56 7.39
N GLY A 181 28.38 4.37 6.09
CA GLY A 181 28.04 3.12 5.40
C GLY A 181 28.81 1.90 5.92
N GLY A 182 30.08 2.07 6.29
CA GLY A 182 30.91 0.98 6.83
C GLY A 182 30.47 0.48 8.21
N ALA A 183 30.03 1.39 9.08
CA ALA A 183 29.60 1.06 10.45
C ALA A 183 28.28 0.27 10.49
N VAL A 184 27.33 0.59 9.60
CA VAL A 184 26.02 -0.08 9.55
C VAL A 184 26.13 -1.51 9.02
N GLY A 185 27.00 -1.75 8.02
CA GLY A 185 27.23 -3.09 7.46
C GLY A 185 27.81 -4.09 8.48
N ALA A 186 28.73 -3.63 9.34
CA ALA A 186 29.34 -4.49 10.38
C ALA A 186 28.33 -4.90 11.46
N LEU A 187 27.41 -4.00 11.83
CA LEU A 187 26.39 -4.25 12.85
C LEU A 187 25.30 -5.23 12.37
N ALA A 188 24.87 -5.10 11.11
CA ALA A 188 23.92 -6.03 10.48
C ALA A 188 24.48 -7.46 10.39
N GLY A 189 25.77 -7.60 10.04
CA GLY A 189 26.44 -8.90 10.00
C GLY A 189 26.52 -9.60 11.36
N ALA A 190 26.82 -8.86 12.43
CA ALA A 190 26.89 -9.42 13.79
C ALA A 190 25.52 -9.91 14.31
N LEU A 191 24.44 -9.17 14.00
CA LEU A 191 23.08 -9.55 14.38
C LEU A 191 22.59 -10.83 13.66
N ALA A 192 22.93 -10.99 12.38
CA ALA A 192 22.59 -12.20 11.62
C ALA A 192 23.26 -13.47 12.16
N VAL A 193 24.51 -13.37 12.64
CA VAL A 193 25.25 -14.48 13.26
C VAL A 193 24.67 -14.85 14.64
N LEU A 194 24.18 -13.88 15.40
CA LEU A 194 23.52 -14.13 16.70
C LEU A 194 22.13 -14.78 16.53
N HIS A 195 21.39 -14.38 15.49
CA HIS A 195 20.05 -14.92 15.26
C HIS A 195 20.07 -16.39 14.82
N THR A 196 21.04 -16.77 13.98
CA THR A 196 21.22 -18.15 13.51
C THR A 196 21.63 -19.12 14.63
N ARG A 197 22.34 -18.64 15.66
CA ARG A 197 22.71 -19.46 16.83
C ARG A 197 21.53 -19.74 17.77
N ARG A 198 20.58 -18.82 17.91
CA ARG A 198 19.40 -19.01 18.79
C ARG A 198 18.39 -20.03 18.27
N CYS A 199 18.30 -20.23 16.96
CA CYS A 199 17.35 -21.20 16.39
C CYS A 199 17.75 -22.67 16.57
N ARG A 200 19.00 -22.98 16.93
CA ARG A 200 19.44 -24.37 17.13
C ARG A 200 19.14 -24.97 18.50
N CYS A 201 18.68 -24.18 19.48
CA CYS A 201 18.48 -24.67 20.84
C CYS A 201 17.04 -25.13 21.18
N ASN A 202 16.07 -25.02 20.27
CA ASN A 202 14.66 -25.30 20.61
C ASN A 202 14.02 -26.50 19.87
N ALA A 203 14.81 -27.34 19.23
CA ALA A 203 14.35 -28.62 18.67
C ALA A 203 14.34 -29.70 19.76
N ILE A 204 13.43 -29.59 20.73
CA ILE A 204 13.08 -30.70 21.63
C ILE A 204 12.05 -31.57 20.88
N PRO A 205 12.34 -32.83 20.56
CA PRO A 205 11.38 -33.72 19.90
C PRO A 205 10.22 -34.01 20.86
N ARG A 206 9.01 -33.52 20.54
CA ARG A 206 7.78 -33.93 21.21
C ARG A 206 7.47 -35.38 20.84
N ALA A 207 7.67 -36.28 21.80
CA ALA A 207 7.21 -37.65 21.71
C ALA A 207 5.67 -37.67 21.60
N ILE A 208 5.18 -38.32 20.55
CA ILE A 208 3.76 -38.50 20.25
C ILE A 208 3.21 -39.59 21.18
N ALA A 209 2.40 -39.21 22.15
CA ALA A 209 1.64 -40.14 22.97
C ALA A 209 0.35 -40.55 22.23
N VAL A 210 0.36 -41.74 21.62
CA VAL A 210 -0.82 -42.37 21.01
C VAL A 210 -1.69 -42.97 22.11
N SER A 211 -2.81 -42.30 22.44
CA SER A 211 -3.85 -42.85 23.32
C SER A 211 -4.81 -43.71 22.49
N ARG A 212 -4.77 -45.04 22.69
CA ARG A 212 -5.79 -45.95 22.16
C ARG A 212 -6.98 -45.96 23.12
N ARG A 213 -8.16 -45.54 22.65
CA ARG A 213 -9.45 -45.90 23.29
C ARG A 213 -10.04 -47.10 22.56
N ALA A 214 -10.39 -48.12 23.34
CA ALA A 214 -11.13 -49.28 22.88
C ALA A 214 -12.64 -48.97 22.76
N PRO A 215 -13.36 -49.59 21.82
CA PRO A 215 -14.82 -49.52 21.76
C PRO A 215 -15.46 -50.48 22.78
N ARG A 216 -16.61 -50.06 23.33
CA ARG A 216 -17.61 -50.93 23.97
C ARG A 216 -18.82 -51.03 23.06
#